data_AF-H0F954-F1
#
_entry.id   AF-H0F954-F1
#
_cell.length_a   1.000
_cell.length_b   1.000
_cell.length_c   1.000
_cell.angle_alpha   90.00
_cell.angle_beta   90.00
_cell.angle_gamma   90.00
#
_symmetry.space_group_name_H-M   'P 1'
#
loop_
_entity.id
_entity.type
_entity.pdbx_description
1 polymer ?
#
loop_
_entity_poly.entity_id
_entity_poly.type
_entity_poly.pdbx_seq_one_letter_code
_entity_poly.pdbx_strand_id
1 'polypeptide(L)'
;MEARIQQIRAAGLSFSLFAGAFRFLGWLNGAAALILAGFSLGIVGGDIAAPDLQIPLALFLAGLLASCLGLLFAYLAQVSLLRQGYNGHLTRGHWPAQMLAMICYLASALAFCAACWLAVGQAASDITQPAAYARQT
;
A
#
# COMPACT_ATOMS: atom_id res chain seq x y z
N MET A 1 32.36 -19.36 -11.41
CA MET A 1 32.13 -18.91 -10.02
C MET A 1 31.64 -17.46 -10.00
N GLU A 2 32.32 -16.56 -10.74
CA GLU A 2 31.93 -15.15 -10.97
C GLU A 2 30.44 -14.91 -11.31
N ALA A 3 29.91 -15.64 -12.30
CA ALA A 3 28.53 -15.45 -12.78
C ALA A 3 27.47 -15.74 -11.70
N ARG A 4 27.70 -16.72 -10.81
CA ARG A 4 26.79 -16.99 -9.68
C ARG A 4 26.82 -15.85 -8.66
N ILE A 5 28.00 -15.30 -8.38
CA ILE A 5 28.17 -14.18 -7.44
C ILE A 5 27.46 -12.93 -7.96
N GLN A 6 27.54 -12.67 -9.27
CA GLN A 6 26.81 -11.58 -9.91
C GLN A 6 25.29 -11.78 -9.86
N GLN A 7 24.78 -12.99 -10.12
CA GLN A 7 23.34 -13.28 -10.01
C GLN A 7 22.80 -13.09 -8.59
N ILE A 8 23.53 -13.53 -7.56
CA ILE A 8 23.12 -13.38 -6.16
C ILE A 8 23.10 -11.90 -5.76
N ARG A 9 24.11 -11.11 -6.16
CA ARG A 9 24.11 -9.66 -5.91
C ARG A 9 22.94 -8.96 -6.61
N ALA A 10 22.71 -9.27 -7.89
CA ALA A 10 21.62 -8.68 -8.65
C ALA A 10 20.26 -9.00 -8.01
N ALA A 11 20.03 -10.24 -7.59
CA ALA A 11 18.80 -10.63 -6.88
C ALA A 11 18.64 -9.92 -5.53
N GLY A 12 19.73 -9.74 -4.78
CA GLY A 12 19.74 -9.00 -3.51
C GLY A 12 19.38 -7.51 -3.70
N LEU A 13 19.93 -6.86 -4.73
CA LEU A 13 19.63 -5.46 -5.05
C LEU A 13 18.17 -5.27 -5.45
N SER A 14 17.66 -6.11 -6.36
CA SER A 14 16.26 -6.05 -6.79
C SER A 14 15.30 -6.26 -5.62
N PHE A 15 15.60 -7.19 -4.70
CA PHE A 15 14.80 -7.38 -3.48
C PHE A 15 14.84 -6.17 -2.56
N SER A 16 16.02 -5.58 -2.33
CA SER A 16 16.15 -4.39 -1.47
C SER A 16 15.34 -3.21 -1.98
N LEU A 17 15.34 -2.98 -3.30
CA LEU A 17 14.52 -1.95 -3.94
C LEU A 17 13.02 -2.23 -3.76
N PHE A 18 12.59 -3.48 -3.96
CA PHE A 18 11.19 -3.87 -3.86
C PHE A 18 10.68 -3.81 -2.42
N ALA A 19 11.48 -4.28 -1.46
CA ALA A 19 11.20 -4.15 -0.03
C ALA A 19 11.11 -2.68 0.41
N GLY A 20 12.00 -1.82 -0.11
CA GLY A 20 11.94 -0.37 0.10
C GLY A 20 10.65 0.23 -0.44
N ALA A 21 10.24 -0.14 -1.66
CA ALA A 21 9.02 0.35 -2.29
C ALA A 21 7.76 -0.06 -1.49
N PHE A 22 7.66 -1.31 -1.04
CA PHE A 22 6.55 -1.74 -0.18
C PHE A 22 6.56 -1.07 1.18
N ARG A 23 7.73 -0.85 1.78
CA ARG A 23 7.84 -0.15 3.06
C ARG A 23 7.38 1.30 2.93
N PHE A 24 7.69 1.96 1.82
CA PHE A 24 7.21 3.30 1.51
C PHE A 24 5.67 3.33 1.36
N LEU A 25 5.09 2.41 0.59
CA LEU A 25 3.63 2.31 0.45
C LEU A 25 2.92 1.93 1.74
N GLY A 26 3.50 1.05 2.54
CA GLY A 26 2.99 0.72 3.87
C GLY A 26 3.00 1.92 4.80
N TRP A 27 4.06 2.74 4.75
CA TRP A 27 4.11 4.01 5.48
C TRP A 27 3.06 5.00 4.99
N LEU A 28 2.89 5.18 3.68
CA LEU A 28 1.87 6.08 3.13
C LEU A 28 0.45 5.67 3.53
N ASN A 29 0.08 4.41 3.27
CA ASN A 29 -1.25 3.89 3.62
C ASN A 29 -1.48 3.89 5.13
N GLY A 30 -0.48 3.46 5.93
CA GLY A 30 -0.59 3.42 7.38
C GLY A 30 -0.67 4.80 8.03
N ALA A 31 0.16 5.75 7.60
CA ALA A 31 0.13 7.11 8.12
C ALA A 31 -1.19 7.83 7.74
N ALA A 32 -1.65 7.67 6.50
CA ALA A 32 -2.92 8.22 6.07
C ALA A 32 -4.11 7.63 6.86
N ALA A 33 -4.12 6.32 7.10
CA ALA A 33 -5.13 5.67 7.92
C ALA A 33 -5.12 6.18 9.37
N LEU A 34 -3.95 6.36 9.98
CA LEU A 34 -3.84 6.91 11.34
C LEU A 34 -4.32 8.35 11.44
N ILE A 35 -4.01 9.18 10.44
CA ILE A 35 -4.50 10.57 10.37
C ILE A 35 -6.03 10.56 10.29
N LEU A 36 -6.62 9.79 9.36
CA LEU A 36 -8.07 9.69 9.22
C LEU A 36 -8.73 9.15 10.50
N ALA A 37 -8.15 8.14 11.13
CA ALA A 37 -8.65 7.59 12.39
C ALA A 37 -8.61 8.62 13.53
N GLY A 38 -7.55 9.44 13.59
CA GLY A 38 -7.45 10.54 14.56
C GLY A 38 -8.53 11.60 14.34
N PHE A 39 -8.87 11.90 13.08
CA PHE A 39 -10.03 12.74 12.76
C PHE A 39 -11.35 12.08 13.17
N SER A 40 -11.58 10.80 12.84
CA SER A 40 -12.81 10.08 13.20
C SER A 40 -13.02 9.90 14.70
N LEU A 41 -11.95 9.76 15.51
CA LEU A 41 -12.04 9.69 16.97
C LEU A 41 -12.29 11.05 17.63
N GLY A 42 -12.32 12.14 16.86
CA GLY A 42 -12.48 13.50 17.41
C GLY A 42 -11.22 14.03 18.11
N ILE A 43 -10.07 13.36 18.01
CA ILE A 43 -8.80 13.83 18.59
C ILE A 43 -8.40 15.18 17.97
N VAL A 44 -8.75 15.40 16.70
CA VAL A 44 -8.47 16.65 15.98
C VAL A 44 -9.61 17.68 16.10
N GLY A 45 -10.69 17.39 16.82
CA GLY A 45 -11.68 18.37 17.27
C GLY A 45 -12.31 19.23 16.16
N GLY A 46 -13.26 18.67 15.41
CA GLY A 46 -14.13 19.45 14.51
C GLY A 46 -15.58 19.23 14.89
N ASP A 47 -16.28 20.30 15.27
CA ASP A 47 -17.72 20.32 15.63
C ASP A 47 -18.61 20.34 14.37
N ILE A 48 -18.27 19.50 13.39
CA ILE A 48 -18.90 19.40 12.08
C ILE A 48 -19.43 17.97 11.98
N ALA A 49 -20.68 17.82 11.51
CA ALA A 49 -21.32 16.53 11.30
C ALA A 49 -20.34 15.59 10.57
N ALA A 50 -19.93 14.51 11.23
CA ALA A 50 -18.79 13.71 10.80
C ALA A 50 -18.98 13.22 9.36
N PRO A 51 -18.17 13.69 8.39
CA PRO A 51 -18.23 13.15 7.03
C PRO A 51 -17.93 11.65 7.09
N ASP A 52 -18.63 10.85 6.28
CA ASP A 52 -18.48 9.39 6.26
C ASP A 52 -17.12 8.99 5.65
N LEU A 53 -16.07 9.15 6.45
CA LEU A 53 -14.67 8.84 6.13
C LEU A 53 -14.36 7.34 6.24
N GLN A 54 -15.37 6.50 6.52
CA GLN A 54 -15.20 5.05 6.68
C GLN A 54 -14.68 4.39 5.40
N ILE A 55 -15.16 4.83 4.24
CA ILE A 55 -14.75 4.31 2.92
C ILE A 55 -13.27 4.60 2.62
N PRO A 56 -12.79 5.85 2.68
CA PRO A 56 -11.36 6.12 2.48
C PRO A 56 -10.47 5.48 3.54
N LEU A 57 -10.91 5.39 4.81
CA LEU A 57 -10.19 4.66 5.86
C LEU A 57 -10.03 3.17 5.49
N ALA A 58 -11.12 2.51 5.08
CA ALA A 58 -11.10 1.10 4.68
C ALA A 58 -10.16 0.85 3.49
N LEU A 59 -10.12 1.78 2.52
CA LEU A 59 -9.20 1.70 1.38
C LEU A 59 -7.72 1.84 1.79
N PHE A 60 -7.39 2.76 2.72
CA PHE A 60 -6.02 2.84 3.24
C PHE A 60 -5.61 1.57 4.00
N LEU A 61 -6.51 0.99 4.80
CA LEU A 61 -6.27 -0.29 5.49
C LEU A 61 -6.09 -1.45 4.50
N ALA A 62 -6.91 -1.52 3.45
CA ALA A 62 -6.76 -2.51 2.39
C ALA A 62 -5.42 -2.34 1.66
N GLY A 63 -5.02 -1.10 1.36
CA GLY A 63 -3.72 -0.79 0.76
C GLY A 63 -2.53 -1.15 1.66
N LEU A 64 -2.65 -0.94 2.98
CA LEU A 64 -1.66 -1.37 3.97
C LEU A 64 -1.53 -2.91 4.00
N LEU A 65 -2.65 -3.62 4.07
CA LEU A 65 -2.66 -5.09 4.06
C LEU A 65 -2.05 -5.64 2.77
N ALA A 66 -2.40 -5.06 1.62
CA ALA A 66 -1.82 -5.43 0.33
C ALA A 66 -0.29 -5.20 0.31
N SER A 67 0.20 -4.12 0.94
CA SER A 67 1.65 -3.86 1.08
C SER A 67 2.34 -4.97 1.89
N CYS A 68 1.74 -5.38 3.01
CA CYS A 68 2.26 -6.44 3.87
C CYS A 68 2.28 -7.80 3.15
N LEU A 69 1.20 -8.17 2.46
CA LEU A 69 1.13 -9.41 1.68
C LEU A 69 2.16 -9.40 0.54
N GLY A 70 2.30 -8.28 -0.16
CA GLY A 70 3.29 -8.13 -1.24
C GLY A 70 4.74 -8.32 -0.75
N LEU A 71 5.07 -7.79 0.44
CA LEU A 71 6.38 -7.98 1.06
C LEU A 71 6.64 -9.45 1.44
N LEU A 72 5.62 -10.14 1.97
CA LEU A 72 5.67 -11.58 2.27
C LEU A 72 5.96 -12.42 1.02
N PHE A 73 5.27 -12.12 -0.09
CA PHE A 73 5.51 -12.82 -1.36
C PHE A 73 6.86 -12.50 -1.98
N ALA A 74 7.32 -11.24 -1.87
CA ALA A 74 8.66 -10.85 -2.30
C ALA A 74 9.75 -11.60 -1.51
N TYR A 75 9.57 -11.77 -0.20
CA TYR A 75 10.49 -12.54 0.66
C TYR A 75 10.52 -14.02 0.26
N LEU A 76 9.36 -14.64 0.04
CA LEU A 76 9.27 -16.03 -0.43
C LEU A 76 9.94 -16.22 -1.79
N ALA A 77 9.79 -15.26 -2.71
CA ALA A 77 10.48 -15.27 -4.00
C ALA A 77 12.02 -15.19 -3.83
N GLN A 78 12.51 -14.38 -2.90
CA GLN A 78 13.95 -14.30 -2.60
C GLN A 78 14.49 -15.60 -2.01
N VAL A 79 13.79 -16.21 -1.05
CA VAL A 79 14.17 -17.50 -0.45
C VAL A 79 14.19 -18.62 -1.49
N SER A 80 13.24 -18.61 -2.44
CA SER A 80 13.21 -19.54 -3.56
C SER A 80 14.43 -19.38 -4.47
N LEU A 81 14.79 -18.14 -4.82
CA LEU A 81 15.99 -17.84 -5.64
C LEU A 81 17.29 -18.25 -4.93
N LEU A 82 17.40 -18.01 -3.62
CA LEU A 82 18.53 -18.47 -2.80
C LEU A 82 18.65 -20.00 -2.82
N ARG A 83 17.53 -20.72 -2.62
CA ARG A 83 17.50 -22.19 -2.70
C ARG A 83 17.89 -22.72 -4.08
N GLN A 84 17.45 -22.07 -5.16
CA GLN A 84 17.84 -22.44 -6.52
C GLN A 84 19.32 -22.17 -6.80
N GLY A 85 19.85 -21.07 -6.26
CA GLY A 85 21.27 -20.74 -6.29
C GLY A 85 22.15 -21.79 -5.61
N TYR A 86 21.66 -22.41 -4.52
CA TYR A 86 22.33 -23.53 -3.84
C TYR A 86 22.18 -24.88 -4.57
N ASN A 87 20.97 -25.19 -5.06
CA ASN A 87 20.68 -26.51 -5.67
C ASN A 87 21.06 -26.63 -7.16
N GLY A 88 21.44 -25.54 -7.83
CA GLY A 88 21.95 -25.57 -9.21
C GLY A 88 20.91 -25.83 -10.31
N HIS A 89 19.65 -26.11 -9.98
CA HIS A 89 18.54 -26.19 -10.93
C HIS A 89 17.75 -24.89 -10.97
N LEU A 90 17.69 -24.25 -12.14
CA LEU A 90 16.77 -23.14 -12.42
C LEU A 90 15.36 -23.70 -12.60
N THR A 91 14.56 -23.73 -11.53
CA THR A 91 13.14 -24.04 -11.65
C THR A 91 12.35 -22.75 -11.81
N ARG A 92 11.42 -22.66 -12.76
CA ARG A 92 10.58 -21.47 -12.99
C ARG A 92 9.55 -21.21 -11.88
N GLY A 93 9.64 -21.89 -10.73
CA GLY A 93 8.67 -21.81 -9.64
C GLY A 93 8.62 -20.47 -8.89
N HIS A 94 9.53 -19.53 -9.16
CA HIS A 94 9.56 -18.21 -8.53
C HIS A 94 8.65 -17.17 -9.21
N TRP A 95 8.25 -17.41 -10.46
CA TRP A 95 7.38 -16.53 -11.24
C TRP A 95 6.02 -16.22 -10.60
N PRO A 96 5.25 -17.19 -10.08
CA PRO A 96 3.92 -16.90 -9.52
C PRO A 96 4.00 -16.03 -8.26
N ALA A 97 4.98 -16.27 -7.38
CA ALA A 97 5.16 -15.45 -6.18
C ALA A 97 5.55 -14.00 -6.53
N GLN A 98 6.38 -13.81 -7.56
CA GLN A 98 6.81 -12.49 -8.01
C GLN A 98 5.67 -11.72 -8.69
N MET A 99 4.85 -12.40 -9.51
CA MET A 99 3.64 -11.83 -10.11
C MET A 99 2.62 -11.43 -9.04
N LEU A 100 2.41 -12.27 -8.02
CA LEU A 100 1.50 -11.96 -6.93
C LEU A 100 1.99 -10.75 -6.11
N ALA A 101 3.29 -10.65 -5.84
CA ALA A 101 3.86 -9.48 -5.19
C ALA A 101 3.65 -8.21 -6.04
N MET A 102 3.86 -8.27 -7.36
CA MET A 102 3.58 -7.15 -8.27
C MET A 102 2.11 -6.73 -8.24
N ILE A 103 1.18 -7.68 -8.24
CA ILE A 103 -0.27 -7.41 -8.14
C ILE A 103 -0.59 -6.75 -6.79
N CYS A 104 -0.03 -7.24 -5.68
CA CYS A 104 -0.20 -6.62 -4.36
C CYS A 104 0.34 -5.18 -4.32
N TYR A 105 1.46 -4.91 -4.98
CA TYR A 105 2.03 -3.56 -5.09
C TYR A 105 1.08 -2.61 -5.82
N LEU A 106 0.60 -3.03 -7.00
CA LEU A 106 -0.35 -2.25 -7.81
C LEU A 106 -1.66 -2.02 -7.06
N ALA A 107 -2.20 -3.06 -6.40
CA ALA A 107 -3.41 -2.95 -5.60
C ALA A 107 -3.25 -1.95 -4.45
N SER A 108 -2.11 -1.95 -3.77
CA SER A 108 -1.82 -0.99 -2.70
C SER A 108 -1.73 0.45 -3.20
N ALA A 109 -1.06 0.67 -4.34
CA ALA A 109 -0.97 1.99 -4.96
C ALA A 109 -2.33 2.51 -5.43
N LEU A 110 -3.13 1.65 -6.06
CA LEU A 110 -4.49 1.99 -6.49
C LEU A 110 -5.41 2.29 -5.30
N ALA A 111 -5.32 1.52 -4.23
CA ALA A 111 -6.08 1.77 -3.00
C ALA A 111 -5.73 3.13 -2.39
N PHE A 112 -4.44 3.48 -2.34
CA PHE A 112 -3.99 4.80 -1.87
C PHE A 112 -4.53 5.93 -2.76
N CYS A 113 -4.39 5.83 -4.08
CA CYS A 113 -4.90 6.84 -5.01
C CYS A 113 -6.42 6.99 -4.93
N ALA A 114 -7.16 5.88 -4.84
CA ALA A 114 -8.61 5.89 -4.72
C ALA A 114 -9.06 6.51 -3.38
N ALA A 115 -8.38 6.17 -2.28
CA ALA A 115 -8.66 6.75 -0.97
C ALA A 115 -8.41 8.27 -0.96
N CYS A 116 -7.30 8.73 -1.54
CA CYS A 116 -7.01 10.16 -1.68
C CYS A 116 -8.08 10.88 -2.53
N TRP A 117 -8.50 10.28 -3.64
CA TRP A 117 -9.53 10.85 -4.51
C TRP A 117 -10.88 10.97 -3.79
N LEU A 118 -11.31 9.91 -3.10
CA LEU A 118 -12.55 9.92 -2.34
C LEU A 118 -12.49 10.87 -1.14
N ALA A 119 -11.37 10.94 -0.43
CA ALA A 119 -11.20 11.87 0.68
C ALA A 119 -11.34 13.34 0.23
N VAL A 120 -10.76 13.70 -0.92
CA VAL A 120 -10.93 15.04 -1.52
C VAL A 120 -12.38 15.28 -1.96
N GLY A 121 -13.02 14.28 -2.58
CA GLY A 121 -14.42 14.38 -3.00
C GLY A 121 -15.37 14.62 -1.82
N GLN A 122 -15.20 13.88 -0.72
CA GLN A 122 -15.99 14.05 0.50
C GLN A 122 -15.76 15.43 1.14
N ALA A 123 -14.52 15.91 1.19
CA ALA A 123 -14.21 17.25 1.70
C ALA A 123 -14.87 18.37 0.87
N ALA A 124 -14.93 18.23 -0.46
CA ALA A 124 -15.57 19.21 -1.34
C ALA A 124 -17.11 19.24 -1.20
N SER A 125 -17.75 18.07 -1.03
CA SER A 125 -19.19 17.99 -0.75
C SER A 125 -19.57 18.60 0.60
N ASP A 126 -18.71 18.40 1.62
CA ASP A 126 -18.94 18.90 2.97
C ASP A 126 -18.88 20.44 3.02
N ILE A 127 -18.02 21.09 2.24
CA ILE A 127 -17.98 22.56 2.11
C ILE A 127 -19.24 23.11 1.41
N THR A 128 -19.87 22.32 0.54
CA THR A 128 -21.04 22.76 -0.25
C THR A 128 -22.33 22.71 0.56
N GLN A 129 -22.48 21.77 1.49
CA GLN A 129 -23.66 21.66 2.37
C GLN A 129 -23.95 22.90 3.23
N PRO A 130 -22.99 23.49 3.98
CA PRO A 130 -23.25 24.67 4.81
C PRO A 130 -23.62 25.90 3.95
N ALA A 131 -23.12 26.01 2.72
CA ALA A 131 -23.49 27.08 1.79
C ALA A 131 -24.93 26.96 1.25
N ALA A 132 -25.47 25.74 1.16
CA ALA A 132 -26.86 25.50 0.75
C ALA A 132 -27.85 25.85 1.86
N TYR A 133 -27.54 25.51 3.12
CA TYR A 133 -28.36 25.87 4.28
C TYR A 133 -28.41 27.38 4.53
N ALA A 134 -27.30 28.10 4.34
CA ALA A 134 -27.25 29.56 4.49
C ALA A 134 -28.03 30.33 3.41
N ARG A 135 -28.45 29.70 2.30
CA ARG A 135 -29.27 30.32 1.25
C ARG A 135 -30.78 30.14 1.45
N GLN A 136 -31.20 29.30 2.40
CA GLN A 136 -32.61 28.99 2.65
C GLN A 136 -33.19 29.73 3.88
N THR A 137 -32.36 30.52 4.57
CA THR A 137 -32.77 31.46 5.63
C THR A 137 -32.80 32.89 5.09
#